data_AF-A0A817KN33-F1
#
_entry.id   AF-A0A817KN33-F1
#
_cell.length_a   1.000
_cell.length_b   1.000
_cell.length_c   1.000
_cell.angle_alpha   90.00
_cell.angle_beta   90.00
_cell.angle_gamma   90.00
#
_symmetry.space_group_name_H-M   'P 1'
#
loop_
_entity.id
_entity.type
_entity.pdbx_description
1 polymer ?
#
loop_
_entity_poly.entity_id
_entity_poly.type
_entity_poly.pdbx_seq_one_letter_code
_entity_poly.pdbx_strand_id
1 'polypeptide(L)'
;MPNTSPEKKEFRSLVLGLKALNSSWSASQISTFLRQSENPPLLKSRQLLTKVKRTLTRNTIDDRQRPGRPITISTPIFQQQVKTSMRLKRGASIKNVTANLNKNGTRCSTYTVYKAARKLKLKWFKTRKSQKLSY
;
A
#
# COMPACT_ATOMS: atom_id res chain seq x y z
N MET A 1 -13.40 -4.76 21.11
CA MET A 1 -13.20 -6.00 20.32
C MET A 1 -12.67 -5.64 18.94
N PRO A 2 -11.46 -6.06 18.53
CA PRO A 2 -10.96 -5.72 17.21
C PRO A 2 -11.45 -6.77 16.19
N ASN A 3 -12.53 -6.47 15.46
CA ASN A 3 -13.03 -7.20 14.27
C ASN A 3 -12.01 -7.15 13.12
N THR A 4 -10.86 -7.81 13.23
CA THR A 4 -9.66 -7.31 12.54
C THR A 4 -9.02 -8.17 11.46
N SER A 5 -9.28 -9.46 11.29
CA SER A 5 -8.57 -10.21 10.22
C SER A 5 -9.33 -11.40 9.60
N PRO A 6 -9.97 -12.30 10.37
CA PRO A 6 -10.59 -13.51 9.80
C PRO A 6 -11.81 -13.19 8.95
N GLU A 7 -12.79 -12.46 9.52
CA GLU A 7 -14.02 -12.04 8.84
C GLU A 7 -13.76 -11.23 7.55
N LYS A 8 -12.65 -10.49 7.51
CA LYS A 8 -12.27 -9.68 6.34
C LYS A 8 -11.70 -10.54 5.21
N LYS A 9 -11.00 -11.63 5.54
CA LYS A 9 -10.49 -12.59 4.55
C LYS A 9 -11.63 -13.44 3.99
N GLU A 10 -12.51 -13.91 4.87
CA GLU A 10 -13.70 -14.70 4.51
C GLU A 10 -14.62 -13.94 3.57
N PHE A 11 -14.95 -12.68 3.88
CA PHE A 11 -15.78 -11.83 3.01
C PHE A 11 -15.16 -11.63 1.62
N ARG A 12 -13.84 -11.44 1.56
CA ARG A 12 -13.15 -11.26 0.28
C ARG A 12 -13.19 -12.53 -0.56
N SER A 13 -12.84 -13.67 0.03
CA SER A 13 -12.86 -14.95 -0.66
C SER A 13 -14.26 -15.28 -1.17
N LEU A 14 -15.30 -15.00 -0.37
CA LEU A 14 -16.69 -15.16 -0.77
C LEU A 14 -17.05 -14.30 -1.98
N VAL A 15 -16.78 -12.99 -1.94
CA VAL A 15 -17.10 -12.07 -3.06
C VAL A 15 -16.35 -12.43 -4.34
N LEU A 16 -15.07 -12.81 -4.24
CA LEU A 16 -14.27 -13.21 -5.39
C LEU A 16 -14.72 -14.57 -5.94
N GLY A 17 -15.11 -15.51 -5.07
CA GLY A 17 -15.70 -16.80 -5.46
C GLY A 17 -17.02 -16.61 -6.21
N LEU A 18 -17.92 -15.77 -5.71
CA LEU A 18 -19.18 -15.44 -6.40
C LEU A 18 -18.93 -14.80 -7.77
N LYS A 19 -17.92 -13.94 -7.89
CA LYS A 19 -17.54 -13.32 -9.16
C LYS A 19 -16.90 -14.32 -10.14
N ALA A 20 -16.17 -15.31 -9.63
CA ALA A 20 -15.59 -16.37 -10.44
C ALA A 20 -16.67 -17.33 -10.97
N LEU A 21 -17.65 -17.68 -10.13
CA LEU A 21 -18.80 -18.49 -10.51
C LEU A 21 -19.71 -17.77 -11.51
N ASN A 22 -19.88 -16.45 -11.35
CA ASN A 22 -20.71 -15.63 -12.21
C ASN A 22 -19.96 -14.37 -12.68
N SER A 23 -19.20 -14.51 -13.76
CA SER A 23 -18.35 -13.46 -14.30
C SER A 23 -19.12 -12.23 -14.80
N SER A 24 -20.37 -12.38 -15.24
CA SER A 24 -21.25 -11.28 -15.67
C SER A 24 -21.80 -10.45 -14.52
N TRP A 25 -21.77 -10.95 -13.28
CA TRP A 25 -22.41 -10.26 -12.16
C TRP A 25 -21.74 -8.93 -11.83
N SER A 26 -22.54 -7.88 -11.82
CA SER A 26 -22.18 -6.57 -11.31
C SER A 26 -22.04 -6.58 -9.78
N ALA A 27 -21.35 -5.58 -9.23
CA ALA A 27 -21.25 -5.40 -7.78
C ALA A 27 -22.62 -5.26 -7.09
N SER A 28 -23.61 -4.72 -7.82
CA SER A 28 -24.99 -4.60 -7.33
C SER A 28 -25.62 -5.98 -7.16
N GLN A 29 -25.54 -6.83 -8.19
CA GLN A 29 -26.08 -8.20 -8.17
C GLN A 29 -25.44 -9.04 -7.06
N ILE A 30 -24.11 -9.00 -6.91
CA ILE A 30 -23.41 -9.68 -5.81
C ILE A 30 -23.89 -9.15 -4.44
N SER A 31 -24.12 -7.84 -4.30
CA SER A 31 -24.59 -7.27 -3.04
C SER A 31 -26.03 -7.65 -2.70
N THR A 32 -26.90 -7.76 -3.70
CA THR A 32 -28.29 -8.22 -3.53
C THR A 32 -28.32 -9.69 -3.15
N PHE A 33 -27.52 -10.52 -3.83
CA PHE A 33 -27.38 -11.94 -3.52
C PHE A 33 -26.93 -12.17 -2.07
N LEU A 34 -25.89 -11.46 -1.62
CA LEU A 34 -25.40 -11.55 -0.24
C LEU A 34 -26.41 -11.09 0.81
N ARG A 35 -27.43 -10.30 0.44
CA ARG A 35 -28.51 -9.91 1.37
C ARG A 35 -29.60 -10.96 1.48
N GLN A 36 -29.77 -11.76 0.44
CA GLN A 36 -30.77 -12.82 0.36
C GLN A 36 -30.21 -14.18 0.82
N SER A 37 -28.91 -14.29 1.06
CA SER A 37 -28.28 -15.50 1.59
C SER A 37 -28.71 -15.79 3.01
N GLU A 38 -28.65 -17.07 3.41
CA GLU A 38 -28.98 -17.55 4.75
C GLU A 38 -28.26 -16.78 5.88
N ASN A 39 -27.03 -16.31 5.62
CA ASN A 39 -26.24 -15.52 6.57
C ASN A 39 -25.94 -14.12 6.01
N PRO A 40 -26.89 -13.17 6.07
CA PRO A 40 -26.69 -11.85 5.49
C PRO A 40 -25.67 -11.04 6.30
N PRO A 41 -24.78 -10.29 5.63
CA PRO A 41 -23.84 -9.43 6.34
C PRO A 41 -24.59 -8.30 7.05
N LEU A 42 -24.17 -8.00 8.28
CA LEU A 42 -24.73 -6.95 9.16
C LEU A 42 -24.63 -5.51 8.61
N LEU A 43 -24.17 -5.33 7.37
CA LEU A 43 -23.94 -4.03 6.74
C LEU A 43 -25.21 -3.48 6.09
N LYS A 44 -25.42 -2.16 6.21
CA LYS A 44 -26.46 -1.44 5.46
C LYS A 44 -26.22 -1.57 3.95
N SER A 45 -27.27 -1.48 3.11
CA SER A 45 -27.19 -1.79 1.66
C SER A 45 -26.10 -1.00 0.96
N ARG A 46 -26.03 0.31 1.23
CA ARG A 46 -25.02 1.20 0.66
C ARG A 46 -23.60 0.84 1.09
N GLN A 47 -23.43 0.44 2.35
CA GLN A 47 -22.13 0.03 2.90
C GLN A 47 -21.69 -1.31 2.32
N LEU A 48 -22.61 -2.27 2.18
CA LEU A 48 -22.36 -3.56 1.56
C LEU A 48 -21.94 -3.40 0.09
N LEU A 49 -22.71 -2.64 -0.70
CA LEU A 49 -22.39 -2.34 -2.09
C LEU A 49 -21.00 -1.71 -2.23
N THR A 50 -20.70 -0.72 -1.37
CA THR A 50 -19.39 -0.07 -1.36
C THR A 50 -18.26 -1.06 -1.04
N LYS A 51 -18.48 -1.96 -0.07
CA LYS A 51 -17.51 -2.99 0.32
C LYS A 51 -17.29 -4.03 -0.79
N VAL A 52 -18.35 -4.46 -1.47
CA VAL A 52 -18.28 -5.35 -2.64
C VAL A 52 -17.53 -4.68 -3.79
N LYS A 53 -17.92 -3.45 -4.18
CA LYS A 53 -17.22 -2.67 -5.22
C LYS A 53 -15.72 -2.59 -4.95
N ARG A 54 -15.35 -2.14 -3.75
CA ARG A 54 -13.94 -2.05 -3.32
C ARG A 54 -13.19 -3.37 -3.35
N THR A 55 -13.88 -4.49 -3.14
CA THR A 55 -13.27 -5.82 -3.15
C THR A 55 -12.99 -6.27 -4.58
N LEU A 56 -13.91 -6.01 -5.50
CA LEU A 56 -13.78 -6.34 -6.92
C LEU A 56 -12.76 -5.46 -7.65
N THR A 57 -12.66 -4.19 -7.26
CA THR A 57 -11.71 -3.24 -7.87
C THR A 57 -10.36 -3.21 -7.16
N ARG A 58 -10.15 -4.03 -6.13
CA ARG A 58 -8.89 -4.09 -5.40
C ARG A 58 -7.79 -4.60 -6.32
N ASN A 59 -6.69 -3.86 -6.44
CA ASN A 59 -5.58 -4.06 -7.38
C ASN A 59 -5.88 -3.71 -8.85
N THR A 60 -7.01 -3.08 -9.17
CA THR A 60 -7.23 -2.47 -10.50
C THR A 60 -6.61 -1.07 -10.57
N ILE A 61 -6.48 -0.50 -11.78
CA ILE A 61 -5.79 0.77 -12.11
C ILE A 61 -6.13 1.95 -11.17
N ASP A 62 -7.31 1.95 -10.54
CA ASP A 62 -7.80 2.97 -9.61
C ASP A 62 -7.14 2.92 -8.20
N ASP A 63 -6.28 1.93 -7.93
CA ASP A 63 -5.36 1.91 -6.77
C ASP A 63 -4.09 2.76 -6.98
N ARG A 64 -3.93 3.37 -8.17
CA ARG A 64 -2.91 4.40 -8.39
C ARG A 64 -3.16 5.55 -7.41
N GLN A 65 -2.09 6.07 -6.80
CA GLN A 65 -2.20 7.25 -5.93
C GLN A 65 -2.87 8.39 -6.70
N ARG A 66 -3.99 8.89 -6.16
CA ARG A 66 -4.61 10.11 -6.67
C ARG A 66 -3.67 11.29 -6.45
N PRO A 67 -3.58 12.23 -7.41
CA PRO A 67 -2.79 13.45 -7.22
C PRO A 67 -3.25 14.17 -5.94
N GLY A 68 -2.30 14.53 -5.06
CA GLY A 68 -2.55 15.21 -3.79
C GLY A 68 -2.66 14.31 -2.54
N ARG A 69 -2.76 12.98 -2.67
CA ARG A 69 -2.76 12.08 -1.49
C ARG A 69 -1.33 11.97 -0.91
N PRO A 70 -1.12 12.11 0.41
CA PRO A 70 0.22 11.99 1.00
C PRO A 70 0.81 10.60 0.76
N ILE A 71 2.05 10.56 0.30
CA ILE A 71 2.81 9.33 0.08
C ILE A 71 3.15 8.73 1.44
N THR A 72 2.53 7.60 1.76
CA THR A 72 2.83 6.87 2.99
C THR A 72 3.93 5.83 2.77
N ILE A 73 4.67 5.54 3.85
CA ILE A 73 5.77 4.56 3.90
C ILE A 73 5.32 3.16 3.43
N SER A 74 4.02 2.86 3.51
CA SER A 74 3.44 1.57 3.12
C SER A 74 3.18 1.43 1.62
N THR A 75 3.29 2.49 0.82
CA THR A 75 3.02 2.38 -0.62
C THR A 75 4.12 1.58 -1.33
N PRO A 76 3.77 0.52 -2.09
CA PRO A 76 4.76 -0.31 -2.79
C PRO A 76 5.63 0.49 -3.76
N ILE A 77 5.03 1.47 -4.44
CA ILE A 77 5.73 2.35 -5.39
C ILE A 77 6.84 3.13 -4.67
N PHE A 78 6.52 3.76 -3.54
CA PHE A 78 7.50 4.52 -2.75
C PHE A 78 8.62 3.62 -2.23
N GLN A 79 8.30 2.43 -1.73
CA GLN A 79 9.30 1.47 -1.27
C GLN A 79 10.25 1.04 -2.40
N GLN A 80 9.71 0.79 -3.59
CA GLN A 80 10.50 0.44 -4.76
C GLN A 80 11.40 1.60 -5.19
N GLN A 81 10.88 2.83 -5.22
CA GLN A 81 11.66 4.03 -5.52
C GLN A 81 12.81 4.22 -4.52
N VAL A 82 12.54 4.11 -3.21
CA VAL A 82 13.58 4.17 -2.16
C VAL A 82 14.63 3.08 -2.36
N LYS A 83 14.21 1.84 -2.62
CA LYS A 83 15.11 0.70 -2.88
C LYS A 83 16.00 0.94 -4.09
N THR A 84 15.44 1.42 -5.20
CA THR A 84 16.17 1.72 -6.44
C THR A 84 17.16 2.86 -6.22
N SER A 85 16.72 3.97 -5.62
CA SER A 85 17.58 5.12 -5.33
C SER A 85 18.73 4.79 -4.38
N MET A 86 18.53 3.89 -3.41
CA MET A 86 19.60 3.41 -2.53
C MET A 86 20.53 2.39 -3.19
N ARG A 87 20.05 1.59 -4.14
CA ARG A 87 20.87 0.59 -4.86
C ARG A 87 21.74 1.20 -5.94
N LEU A 88 21.24 2.20 -6.68
CA LEU A 88 21.96 2.84 -7.79
C LEU A 88 23.25 3.55 -7.34
N LYS A 89 23.39 3.88 -6.05
CA LYS A 89 24.60 4.48 -5.50
C LYS A 89 24.99 3.77 -4.20
N ARG A 90 26.00 2.90 -4.28
CA ARG A 90 26.60 2.25 -3.10
C ARG A 90 27.06 3.37 -2.13
N GLY A 91 26.46 3.42 -0.94
CA GLY A 91 26.78 4.43 0.07
C GLY A 91 25.98 5.74 0.01
N ALA A 92 24.85 5.80 -0.72
CA ALA A 92 24.00 6.98 -0.72
C ALA A 92 23.44 7.32 0.68
N SER A 93 23.62 8.57 1.11
CA SER A 93 23.00 9.08 2.33
C SER A 93 21.49 9.23 2.17
N ILE A 94 20.75 9.12 3.26
CA ILE A 94 19.28 9.28 3.25
C ILE A 94 18.89 10.66 2.74
N LYS A 95 19.67 11.70 3.07
CA LYS A 95 19.48 13.07 2.55
C LYS A 95 19.55 13.11 1.02
N ASN A 96 20.55 12.45 0.43
CA ASN A 96 20.72 12.42 -1.03
C ASN A 96 19.62 11.61 -1.72
N VAL A 97 19.20 10.49 -1.12
CA VAL A 97 18.06 9.71 -1.61
C VAL A 97 16.78 10.54 -1.60
N THR A 98 16.53 11.27 -0.52
CA THR A 98 15.36 12.15 -0.39
C THR A 98 15.38 13.25 -1.45
N ALA A 99 16.53 13.90 -1.67
CA ALA A 99 16.68 14.93 -2.70
C ALA A 99 16.40 14.38 -4.11
N ASN A 100 16.89 13.19 -4.43
CA ASN A 100 16.63 12.54 -5.72
C ASN A 100 15.16 12.18 -5.91
N LEU A 101 14.51 11.65 -4.87
CA LEU A 101 13.07 11.33 -4.91
C LEU A 101 12.24 12.60 -5.13
N ASN A 102 12.58 13.69 -4.44
CA ASN A 102 11.91 14.98 -4.61
C ASN A 102 12.12 15.55 -6.02
N LYS A 103 13.34 15.45 -6.57
CA LYS A 103 13.65 15.88 -7.96
C LYS A 103 12.84 15.09 -9.00
N ASN A 104 12.59 13.80 -8.72
CA ASN A 104 11.79 12.92 -9.58
C ASN A 104 10.28 12.99 -9.30
N GLY A 105 9.79 14.06 -8.64
CA GLY A 105 8.37 14.30 -8.40
C GLY A 105 7.77 13.56 -7.20
N THR A 106 8.56 12.78 -6.46
CA THR A 106 8.11 12.06 -5.26
C THR A 106 8.39 12.89 -4.01
N ARG A 107 7.50 13.85 -3.70
CA ARG A 107 7.62 14.70 -2.51
C ARG A 107 7.58 13.87 -1.23
N CYS A 108 8.70 13.83 -0.50
CA CYS A 108 8.84 13.12 0.76
C CYS A 108 9.84 13.81 1.69
N SER A 109 9.72 13.55 3.00
CA SER A 109 10.68 14.01 4.01
C SER A 109 11.76 12.97 4.25
N THR A 110 12.91 13.44 4.76
CA THR A 110 14.04 12.58 5.15
C THR A 110 13.63 11.50 6.15
N TYR A 111 12.71 11.82 7.07
CA TYR A 111 12.19 10.88 8.06
C TYR A 111 11.39 9.74 7.43
N THR A 112 10.57 10.05 6.42
CA THR A 112 9.78 9.07 5.67
C THR A 112 10.69 8.09 4.93
N VAL A 113 11.75 8.59 4.29
CA VAL A 113 12.76 7.76 3.61
C VAL A 113 13.53 6.91 4.62
N TYR A 114 13.93 7.45 5.78
CA TYR A 114 14.57 6.70 6.86
C TYR A 114 13.71 5.52 7.34
N LYS A 115 12.42 5.76 7.62
CA LYS A 115 11.51 4.68 8.02
C LYS A 115 11.32 3.63 6.93
N ALA A 116 11.20 4.03 5.68
CA ALA A 116 11.10 3.10 4.55
C ALA A 116 12.36 2.24 4.42
N ALA A 117 13.54 2.85 4.47
CA ALA A 117 14.82 2.14 4.40
C ALA A 117 14.99 1.14 5.55
N ARG A 118 14.63 1.52 6.78
CA ARG A 118 14.67 0.64 7.96
C ARG A 118 13.71 -0.55 7.81
N LYS A 119 12.48 -0.30 7.32
CA LYS A 119 11.50 -1.35 7.05
C LYS A 119 11.96 -2.34 5.98
N LEU A 120 12.66 -1.84 4.96
CA LEU A 120 13.23 -2.63 3.86
C LEU A 120 14.58 -3.29 4.20
N LYS A 121 15.08 -3.14 5.44
CA LYS A 121 16.39 -3.65 5.90
C LYS A 121 17.54 -3.25 4.97
N LEU A 122 17.48 -2.05 4.37
CA LEU A 122 18.53 -1.56 3.49
C LEU A 122 19.73 -1.09 4.33
N LYS A 123 20.93 -1.60 4.03
CA LYS A 123 22.17 -1.14 4.67
C LYS A 123 22.53 0.25 4.13
N TRP A 124 22.62 1.25 5.02
CA TRP A 124 23.23 2.55 4.71
C TRP A 124 24.61 2.63 5.34
N PHE A 125 25.55 3.32 4.69
CA PHE A 125 26.88 3.52 5.25
C PHE A 125 26.79 4.48 6.44
N LYS A 126 27.35 4.11 7.59
CA LYS A 126 27.73 5.08 8.62
C LYS A 126 28.87 5.89 8.02
N THR A 127 28.81 7.22 8.05
CA THR A 127 29.98 8.05 7.76
C THR A 127 31.15 7.47 8.55
N ARG A 128 32.24 7.07 7.88
CA ARG A 128 33.49 6.76 8.60
C ARG A 128 33.76 7.99 9.46
N LYS A 129 33.84 7.83 10.79
CA LYS A 129 34.33 8.89 11.67
C LYS A 129 35.64 9.35 11.04
N SER A 130 35.72 10.59 10.59
CA SER A 130 36.97 11.17 10.11
C SER A 130 37.98 11.00 11.25
N GLN A 131 39.01 10.18 11.04
CA GLN A 131 40.13 10.14 11.98
C GLN A 131 40.72 11.55 11.98
N LYS A 132 40.66 12.25 13.11
CA LYS A 132 41.47 13.47 13.30
C LYS A 132 42.92 13.02 13.17
N LEU A 133 43.61 13.50 12.14
CA LEU A 133 45.06 13.53 12.15
C LEU A 133 45.44 14.51 13.26
N SER A 134 45.92 14.00 14.37
CA SER A 134 46.67 14.82 15.34
C SER A 134 48.02 15.11 14.68
N TYR A 135 48.33 16.39 14.49
CA TYR A 135 49.68 16.86 14.19
C TYR A 135 50.54 16.78 15.44
#